data_AF-A0A9P5X371-F1
#
_entry.id   AF-A0A9P5X371-F1
#
_cell.length_a   1.000
_cell.length_b   1.000
_cell.length_c   1.000
_cell.angle_alpha   90.00
_cell.angle_beta   90.00
_cell.angle_gamma   90.00
#
_symmetry.space_group_name_H-M   'P 1'
#
loop_
_entity.id
_entity.type
_entity.pdbx_description
1 polymer ?
#
loop_
_entity_poly.entity_id
_entity_poly.type
_entity_poly.pdbx_seq_one_letter_code
_entity_poly.pdbx_strand_id
1 'polypeptide(L)'
;MLFATKGLTLGLLAVLQPSLAASFSSFTSASLPLRDIFDNQAASSNGSANFDGRGGSFDSQFLPEGPWLFDSVKYDVPEIWGAGNDNVVANGQIVNINATYVHELHFLYAGDALGGEFVRNFILNFEDNSTTTVNLYSKNWWRWP
;
A
#
# COMPACT_ATOMS: atom_id res chain seq x y z
N MET A 1 1.51 69.10 -38.17
CA MET A 1 0.23 68.38 -38.30
C MET A 1 0.46 67.17 -39.20
N LEU A 2 0.19 65.98 -38.63
CA LEU A 2 0.06 64.64 -39.23
C LEU A 2 1.32 63.88 -39.74
N PHE A 3 1.57 62.76 -39.05
CA PHE A 3 2.53 61.68 -39.29
C PHE A 3 2.03 60.67 -40.35
N ALA A 4 2.93 59.87 -40.91
CA ALA A 4 2.68 58.43 -41.10
C ALA A 4 4.00 57.65 -41.28
N THR A 5 4.46 57.03 -40.19
CA THR A 5 5.45 55.94 -40.17
C THR A 5 4.79 54.63 -40.60
N LYS A 6 5.39 53.92 -41.56
CA LYS A 6 4.94 52.58 -41.98
C LYS A 6 5.39 51.55 -40.95
N GLY A 7 4.44 50.98 -40.21
CA GLY A 7 4.68 49.84 -39.33
C GLY A 7 4.80 48.53 -40.12
N LEU A 8 5.88 47.78 -39.91
CA LEU A 8 5.98 46.37 -40.26
C LEU A 8 5.11 45.56 -39.29
N THR A 9 4.20 44.75 -39.81
CA THR A 9 3.44 43.78 -39.01
C THR A 9 4.19 42.44 -39.02
N LEU A 10 4.68 42.01 -37.85
CA LEU A 10 5.18 40.66 -37.63
C LEU A 10 3.99 39.73 -37.35
N GLY A 11 3.69 38.82 -38.27
CA GLY A 11 2.68 37.78 -38.06
C GLY A 11 3.28 36.62 -37.27
N LEU A 12 2.83 36.43 -36.03
CA LEU A 12 3.15 35.25 -35.22
C LEU A 12 2.18 34.12 -35.61
N LEU A 13 2.68 33.10 -36.32
CA LEU A 13 1.92 31.88 -36.58
C LEU A 13 2.04 30.97 -35.35
N ALA A 14 1.06 31.01 -34.45
CA ALA A 14 0.97 30.06 -33.35
C ALA A 14 0.45 28.72 -33.89
N VAL A 15 1.35 27.73 -33.99
CA VAL A 15 0.98 26.35 -34.30
C VAL A 15 0.39 25.73 -33.03
N LEU A 16 -0.92 25.56 -32.99
CA LEU A 16 -1.59 24.77 -31.96
C LEU A 16 -1.34 23.28 -32.27
N GLN A 17 -0.36 22.67 -31.60
CA GLN A 17 -0.26 21.21 -31.58
C GLN A 17 -1.33 20.67 -30.61
N PRO A 18 -2.30 19.86 -31.08
CA PRO A 18 -3.15 19.12 -30.17
C PRO A 18 -2.28 18.11 -29.42
N SER A 19 -2.17 18.26 -28.11
CA SER A 19 -1.62 17.21 -27.25
C SER A 19 -2.58 16.04 -27.28
N LEU A 20 -2.17 14.94 -27.90
CA LEU A 20 -2.86 13.66 -27.73
C LEU A 20 -2.67 13.26 -26.26
N ALA A 21 -3.71 13.43 -25.45
CA ALA A 21 -3.77 12.83 -24.14
C ALA A 21 -3.75 11.30 -24.34
N ALA A 22 -2.60 10.68 -24.06
CA ALA A 22 -2.51 9.24 -24.04
C ALA A 22 -3.43 8.72 -22.92
N SER A 23 -4.48 7.99 -23.28
CA SER A 23 -5.27 7.25 -22.30
C SER A 23 -4.44 6.07 -21.82
N PHE A 24 -4.03 6.07 -20.56
CA PHE A 24 -3.41 4.89 -19.95
C PHE A 24 -4.43 3.74 -19.92
N SER A 25 -3.99 2.51 -20.22
CA SER A 25 -4.81 1.33 -19.96
C SER A 25 -5.05 1.23 -18.46
N SER A 26 -6.30 1.07 -18.02
CA SER A 26 -6.56 0.78 -16.61
C SER A 26 -6.04 -0.61 -16.30
N PHE A 27 -5.08 -0.71 -15.40
CA PHE A 27 -4.70 -2.01 -14.83
C PHE A 27 -5.79 -2.41 -13.83
N THR A 28 -6.29 -3.65 -13.95
CA THR A 28 -7.23 -4.18 -12.97
C THR A 28 -6.44 -4.51 -11.71
N SER A 29 -6.73 -3.80 -10.61
CA SER A 29 -6.30 -4.25 -9.28
C SER A 29 -7.37 -5.16 -8.70
N ALA A 30 -6.94 -6.23 -8.03
CA ALA A 30 -7.81 -7.16 -7.34
C ALA A 30 -7.37 -7.24 -5.88
N SER A 31 -8.34 -7.20 -4.97
CA SER A 31 -8.08 -7.46 -3.56
C SER A 31 -7.83 -8.95 -3.35
N LEU A 32 -6.76 -9.30 -2.64
CA LEU A 32 -6.46 -10.66 -2.23
C LEU A 32 -6.98 -10.84 -0.79
N PRO A 33 -8.05 -11.61 -0.57
CA PRO A 33 -8.57 -11.82 0.77
C PRO A 33 -7.57 -12.65 1.60
N LEU A 34 -7.13 -12.09 2.73
CA LEU A 34 -6.20 -12.77 3.65
C LEU A 34 -6.90 -13.40 4.87
N ARG A 35 -8.22 -13.20 5.02
CA ARG A 35 -8.98 -13.61 6.22
C ARG A 35 -8.84 -15.11 6.52
N ASP A 36 -8.77 -15.94 5.49
CA ASP A 36 -8.64 -17.41 5.64
C ASP A 36 -7.27 -17.86 6.16
N ILE A 37 -6.28 -16.97 6.17
CA ILE A 37 -4.92 -17.23 6.65
C ILE A 37 -4.54 -16.40 7.87
N PHE A 38 -5.51 -15.74 8.52
CA PHE A 38 -5.27 -15.03 9.78
C PHE A 38 -4.93 -16.02 10.90
N ASP A 39 -3.79 -15.79 11.57
CA ASP A 39 -3.22 -16.75 12.52
C ASP A 39 -3.21 -16.25 13.98
N ASN A 40 -3.22 -14.94 14.20
CA ASN A 40 -3.35 -14.37 15.53
C ASN A 40 -4.21 -13.10 15.55
N GLN A 41 -4.55 -12.68 16.77
CA GLN A 41 -5.07 -11.37 17.07
C GLN A 41 -3.91 -10.42 17.36
N ALA A 42 -3.72 -9.42 16.51
CA ALA A 42 -2.68 -8.41 16.66
C ALA A 42 -3.17 -7.14 17.35
N ALA A 43 -4.46 -6.84 17.29
CA ALA A 43 -5.02 -5.59 17.78
C ALA A 43 -5.97 -5.77 18.97
N SER A 44 -5.93 -4.85 19.92
CA SER A 44 -6.90 -4.74 21.00
C SER A 44 -6.88 -3.35 21.63
N SER A 45 -8.01 -2.90 22.17
CA SER A 45 -8.13 -1.61 22.87
C SER A 45 -7.66 -1.66 24.32
N ASN A 46 -7.52 -2.86 24.88
CA ASN A 46 -7.12 -3.10 26.27
C ASN A 46 -5.74 -3.76 26.41
N GLY A 47 -5.01 -3.94 25.30
CA GLY A 47 -3.70 -4.59 25.28
C GLY A 47 -3.72 -6.11 25.48
N SER A 48 -4.86 -6.78 25.31
CA SER A 48 -4.98 -8.24 25.46
C SER A 48 -4.53 -9.06 24.26
N ALA A 49 -4.33 -8.44 23.10
CA ALA A 49 -3.85 -9.10 21.89
C ALA A 49 -2.35 -9.43 21.94
N ASN A 50 -1.86 -10.17 20.95
CA ASN A 50 -0.49 -10.66 20.92
C ASN A 50 0.02 -10.84 19.48
N PHE A 51 0.46 -9.75 18.86
CA PHE A 51 0.95 -9.77 17.47
C PHE A 51 2.31 -10.49 17.32
N ASP A 52 3.14 -10.51 18.36
CA ASP A 52 4.54 -10.97 18.32
C ASP A 52 4.85 -12.22 19.16
N GLY A 53 3.85 -12.79 19.83
CA GLY A 53 4.03 -13.89 20.77
C GLY A 53 4.62 -13.49 22.13
N ARG A 54 4.89 -12.20 22.37
CA ARG A 54 5.51 -11.66 23.60
C ARG A 54 4.58 -10.74 24.38
N GLY A 55 3.31 -10.63 23.96
CA GLY A 55 2.30 -9.80 24.59
C GLY A 55 2.20 -8.40 23.99
N GLY A 56 2.81 -8.14 22.84
CA GLY A 56 2.63 -6.89 22.10
C GLY A 56 1.24 -6.81 21.46
N SER A 57 0.58 -5.66 21.54
CA SER A 57 -0.71 -5.40 20.89
C SER A 57 -0.65 -4.05 20.18
N PHE A 58 -1.20 -3.98 18.96
CA PHE A 58 -1.56 -2.70 18.37
C PHE A 58 -2.82 -2.17 19.06
N ASP A 59 -2.86 -0.86 19.31
CA ASP A 59 -4.07 -0.24 19.84
C ASP A 59 -5.11 -0.14 18.73
N SER A 60 -6.18 -0.92 18.87
CA SER A 60 -7.23 -1.04 17.87
C SER A 60 -7.93 0.29 17.58
N GLN A 61 -7.89 1.25 18.51
CA GLN A 61 -8.53 2.56 18.35
C GLN A 61 -7.83 3.46 17.31
N PHE A 62 -6.59 3.13 16.94
CA PHE A 62 -5.79 3.89 15.98
C PHE A 62 -5.54 3.13 14.66
N LEU A 63 -6.21 2.00 14.44
CA LEU A 63 -6.12 1.26 13.18
C LEU A 63 -7.23 1.69 12.21
N PRO A 64 -6.99 1.64 10.88
CA PRO A 64 -8.03 1.91 9.90
C PRO A 64 -9.07 0.78 9.90
N GLU A 65 -10.34 1.14 9.77
CA GLU A 65 -11.42 0.18 9.60
C GLU A 65 -11.73 -0.03 8.11
N GLY A 66 -12.06 -1.27 7.75
CA GLY A 66 -12.24 -1.68 6.37
C GLY A 66 -13.61 -1.31 5.80
N PRO A 67 -13.72 -1.16 4.47
CA PRO A 67 -12.62 -1.05 3.51
C PRO A 67 -11.91 0.31 3.62
N TRP A 68 -10.58 0.32 3.54
CA TRP A 68 -9.77 1.53 3.72
C TRP A 68 -9.09 1.94 2.41
N LEU A 69 -9.30 3.18 1.97
CA LEU A 69 -8.64 3.75 0.79
C LEU A 69 -7.41 4.57 1.22
N PHE A 70 -6.24 4.15 0.77
CA PHE A 70 -4.99 4.86 1.03
C PHE A 70 -4.12 4.87 -0.22
N ASP A 71 -3.65 6.05 -0.61
CA ASP A 71 -2.83 6.26 -1.81
C ASP A 71 -3.42 5.62 -3.09
N SER A 72 -4.74 5.80 -3.28
CA SER A 72 -5.52 5.21 -4.39
C SER A 72 -5.59 3.67 -4.40
N VAL A 73 -5.06 2.99 -3.37
CA VAL A 73 -5.18 1.55 -3.17
C VAL A 73 -6.26 1.27 -2.14
N LYS A 74 -7.20 0.38 -2.50
CA LYS A 74 -8.26 -0.07 -1.59
C LYS A 74 -7.81 -1.31 -0.84
N TYR A 75 -7.58 -1.18 0.46
CA TYR A 75 -7.20 -2.25 1.35
C TYR A 75 -8.43 -2.87 2.02
N ASP A 76 -8.45 -4.20 2.06
CA ASP A 76 -9.45 -5.01 2.76
C ASP A 76 -8.93 -5.36 4.16
N VAL A 77 -9.01 -4.38 5.05
CA VAL A 77 -8.68 -4.55 6.48
C VAL A 77 -9.93 -4.94 7.27
N PRO A 78 -9.81 -5.47 8.50
CA PRO A 78 -10.95 -5.74 9.37
C PRO A 78 -11.90 -4.54 9.55
N GLU A 79 -13.21 -4.79 9.55
CA GLU A 79 -14.23 -3.80 9.95
C GLU A 79 -14.17 -3.53 11.46
N ILE A 80 -13.83 -4.55 12.24
CA ILE A 80 -13.68 -4.50 13.68
C ILE A 80 -12.38 -5.22 14.04
N TRP A 81 -11.46 -4.49 14.64
CA TRP A 81 -10.20 -5.02 15.17
C TRP A 81 -10.39 -5.65 16.54
N GLY A 82 -9.63 -6.71 16.83
CA GLY A 82 -9.63 -7.36 18.13
C GLY A 82 -10.86 -8.19 18.49
N ALA A 83 -11.70 -8.53 17.49
CA ALA A 83 -12.84 -9.44 17.64
C ALA A 83 -12.46 -10.93 17.42
N GLY A 84 -11.19 -11.21 17.11
CA GLY A 84 -10.65 -12.53 16.81
C GLY A 84 -9.31 -12.40 16.09
N ASN A 85 -8.90 -13.44 15.35
CA ASN A 85 -7.73 -13.34 14.51
C ASN A 85 -7.95 -12.28 13.43
N ASP A 86 -7.00 -11.34 13.35
CA ASP A 86 -7.08 -10.15 12.49
C ASP A 86 -5.73 -9.82 11.81
N ASN A 87 -4.75 -10.72 11.94
CA ASN A 87 -3.41 -10.55 11.41
C ASN A 87 -2.81 -11.85 10.86
N VAL A 88 -1.85 -11.69 9.96
CA VAL A 88 -1.01 -12.76 9.42
C VAL A 88 0.44 -12.56 9.92
N VAL A 89 0.98 -13.52 10.66
CA VAL A 89 2.38 -13.52 11.11
C VAL A 89 3.28 -14.08 10.02
N ALA A 90 3.82 -13.22 9.15
CA ALA A 90 4.65 -13.61 8.00
C ALA A 90 5.72 -14.69 8.31
N ASN A 91 5.38 -15.96 8.07
CA ASN A 91 6.15 -17.15 8.44
C ASN A 91 5.88 -18.30 7.45
N GLY A 92 5.88 -17.98 6.15
CA GLY A 92 5.72 -18.95 5.08
C GLY A 92 4.27 -19.22 4.65
N GLN A 93 3.37 -18.25 4.84
CA GLN A 93 2.01 -18.33 4.31
C GLN A 93 2.02 -18.40 2.78
N ILE A 94 1.04 -19.13 2.26
CA ILE A 94 0.79 -19.25 0.82
C ILE A 94 -0.41 -18.39 0.48
N VAL A 95 -0.25 -17.48 -0.48
CA VAL A 95 -1.33 -16.67 -1.03
C VAL A 95 -1.56 -17.10 -2.48
N ASN A 96 -2.76 -17.57 -2.78
CA ASN A 96 -3.12 -17.98 -4.14
C ASN A 96 -3.54 -16.76 -4.95
N ILE A 97 -2.79 -16.46 -6.00
CA ILE A 97 -3.10 -15.36 -6.91
C ILE A 97 -3.65 -15.95 -8.21
N ASN A 98 -4.95 -15.75 -8.45
CA ASN A 98 -5.59 -16.25 -9.66
C ASN A 98 -5.47 -15.22 -10.80
N ALA A 99 -4.24 -15.02 -11.28
CA ALA A 99 -3.92 -14.13 -12.39
C ALA A 99 -2.83 -14.72 -13.27
N THR A 100 -2.95 -14.55 -14.59
CA THR A 100 -1.91 -15.01 -15.54
C THR A 100 -0.62 -14.20 -15.40
N TYR A 101 -0.72 -12.93 -15.00
CA TYR A 101 0.42 -12.03 -14.79
C TYR A 101 0.09 -11.04 -13.68
N VAL A 102 1.07 -10.77 -12.82
CA VAL A 102 1.02 -9.77 -11.74
C VAL A 102 2.13 -8.77 -11.98
N HIS A 103 1.77 -7.49 -12.08
CA HIS A 103 2.74 -6.41 -12.26
C HIS A 103 3.26 -5.87 -10.92
N GLU A 104 2.38 -5.76 -9.93
CA GLU A 104 2.66 -5.13 -8.64
C GLU A 104 1.84 -5.82 -7.52
N LEU A 105 2.38 -5.75 -6.31
CA LEU A 105 1.72 -6.19 -5.08
C LEU A 105 1.71 -5.02 -4.09
N HIS A 106 0.52 -4.72 -3.56
CA HIS A 106 0.34 -3.73 -2.50
C HIS A 106 -0.04 -4.46 -1.22
N PHE A 107 0.71 -4.23 -0.15
CA PHE A 107 0.47 -4.87 1.14
C PHE A 107 0.69 -3.87 2.28
N LEU A 108 -0.14 -4.00 3.30
CA LEU A 108 0.08 -3.33 4.58
C LEU A 108 0.93 -4.24 5.46
N TYR A 109 1.93 -3.64 6.08
CA TYR A 109 2.79 -4.34 7.03
C TYR A 109 3.08 -3.39 8.18
N ALA A 110 3.03 -3.95 9.39
CA ALA A 110 3.33 -3.24 10.61
C ALA A 110 4.26 -4.12 11.45
N GLY A 111 4.97 -3.48 12.36
CA GLY A 111 5.68 -4.15 13.42
C GLY A 111 6.08 -3.15 14.47
N ASP A 112 6.72 -3.66 15.51
CA ASP A 112 7.29 -2.86 16.58
C ASP A 112 8.77 -3.18 16.71
N ALA A 113 9.58 -2.13 16.80
CA ALA A 113 10.99 -2.26 17.05
C ALA A 113 11.48 -1.19 18.03
N LEU A 114 12.41 -1.61 18.89
CA LEU A 114 13.19 -0.70 19.72
C LEU A 114 13.94 0.28 18.81
N GLY A 115 13.57 1.56 18.87
CA GLY A 115 14.16 2.62 18.03
C GLY A 115 13.21 3.22 16.98
N GLY A 116 12.03 2.64 16.77
CA GLY A 116 10.94 3.24 15.98
C GLY A 116 10.96 2.97 14.48
N GLU A 117 11.99 2.30 13.97
CA GLU A 117 12.07 1.81 12.59
C GLU A 117 12.76 0.44 12.56
N PHE A 118 12.30 -0.43 11.66
CA PHE A 118 12.96 -1.70 11.39
C PHE A 118 12.97 -2.06 9.92
N VAL A 119 13.99 -2.83 9.56
CA VAL A 119 14.15 -3.43 8.24
C VAL A 119 14.06 -4.94 8.38
N ARG A 120 13.30 -5.58 7.48
CA ARG A 120 13.26 -7.04 7.35
C ARG A 120 13.31 -7.46 5.88
N ASN A 121 13.95 -8.60 5.66
CA ASN A 121 13.93 -9.29 4.37
C ASN A 121 12.60 -10.04 4.26
N PHE A 122 11.81 -9.71 3.25
CA PHE A 122 10.64 -10.45 2.84
C PHE A 122 11.03 -11.34 1.66
N ILE A 123 10.94 -12.66 1.85
CA ILE A 123 11.33 -13.63 0.83
C ILE A 123 10.07 -14.14 0.15
N LEU A 124 9.92 -13.79 -1.12
CA LEU A 124 8.86 -14.29 -1.99
C LEU A 124 9.37 -15.56 -2.68
N ASN A 125 8.64 -16.65 -2.51
CA ASN A 125 8.90 -17.92 -3.19
C ASN A 125 7.78 -18.13 -4.20
N PHE A 126 8.13 -18.46 -5.45
CA PHE A 126 7.18 -18.67 -6.54
C PHE A 126 7.08 -20.16 -6.90
N GLU A 127 5.99 -20.54 -7.57
CA GLU A 127 5.72 -21.94 -7.95
C GLU A 127 6.79 -22.55 -8.88
N ASP A 128 7.52 -21.71 -9.62
CA ASP A 128 8.64 -22.13 -10.47
C ASP A 128 9.95 -22.36 -9.69
N ASN A 129 9.90 -22.30 -8.35
CA ASN A 129 11.02 -22.34 -7.41
C ASN A 129 11.97 -21.15 -7.49
N SER A 130 11.63 -20.09 -8.24
CA SER A 130 12.37 -18.84 -8.15
C SER A 130 12.06 -18.13 -6.83
N THR A 131 13.01 -17.30 -6.39
CA THR A 131 12.89 -16.54 -5.14
C THR A 131 13.29 -15.10 -5.36
N THR A 132 12.56 -14.17 -4.74
CA THR A 132 12.92 -12.75 -4.71
C THR A 132 12.99 -12.28 -3.26
N THR A 133 14.05 -11.57 -2.90
CA THR A 133 14.15 -10.91 -1.59
C THR A 133 13.84 -9.43 -1.74
N VAL A 134 12.87 -8.95 -0.97
CA VAL A 134 12.50 -7.54 -0.88
C VAL A 134 12.87 -7.03 0.51
N ASN A 135 13.43 -5.82 0.61
CA ASN A 135 13.70 -5.17 1.89
C ASN A 135 12.54 -4.25 2.22
N LEU A 136 11.86 -4.52 3.34
CA LEU A 136 10.75 -3.71 3.82
C LEU A 136 11.18 -2.88 5.03
N TYR A 137 10.86 -1.59 4.98
CA TYR A 137 11.24 -0.56 5.95
C TYR A 137 10.00 -0.05 6.67
N SER A 138 9.66 -0.62 7.82
CA SER A 138 8.51 -0.14 8.59
C SER A 138 8.95 0.79 9.69
N LYS A 139 8.13 1.81 9.95
CA LYS A 139 8.15 2.53 11.21
C LYS A 139 7.15 1.90 12.16
N ASN A 140 7.35 2.09 13.45
CA ASN A 140 6.36 1.70 14.44
C ASN A 140 5.01 2.32 14.07
N TRP A 141 3.98 1.47 14.03
CA TRP A 141 2.61 1.90 13.72
C TRP A 141 2.14 3.02 14.65
N TRP A 142 2.45 2.87 15.93
CA TRP A 142 2.16 3.83 16.96
C TRP A 142 3.37 3.99 17.87
N ARG A 143 3.60 5.22 18.33
CA ARG A 143 4.52 5.52 19.41
C ARG A 143 3.70 6.19 20.51
N TRP A 144 3.77 5.65 21.72
CA TRP A 144 3.25 6.34 22.89
C TRP A 144 3.89 7.74 23.01
N PRO A 145 3.09 8.79 23.28
CA PRO A 145 3.63 10.13 23.60
C PRO A 145 4.69 10.10 24.70
#